data_AF-A0A0M0BRU5-F1
#
_entry.id   AF-A0A0M0BRU5-F1
#
_cell.length_a   1.000
_cell.length_b   1.000
_cell.length_c   1.000
_cell.angle_alpha   90.00
_cell.angle_beta   90.00
_cell.angle_gamma   90.00
#
_symmetry.space_group_name_H-M   'P 1'
#
loop_
_entity.id
_entity.type
_entity.pdbx_description
1 polymer ?
#
loop_
_entity_poly.entity_id
_entity_poly.type
_entity_poly.pdbx_seq_one_letter_code
_entity_poly.pdbx_strand_id
1 'polypeptide(L)' 'MARNKPLAFKLRLAKAGRQKKGVPAWIMAKTLGRVRSSPKSRRNWRSRKLKP' A
#
# COMPACT_ATOMS: atom_id res chain seq x y z
N MET A 1 -11.76 -10.38 10.58
CA MET A 1 -12.00 -9.79 9.24
C MET A 1 -13.38 -10.25 8.81
N ALA A 2 -14.36 -9.36 8.56
CA ALA A 2 -15.70 -9.82 8.19
C ALA A 2 -15.68 -10.56 6.83
N ARG A 3 -16.30 -11.74 6.76
CA ARG A 3 -16.35 -12.59 5.56
C ARG A 3 -17.18 -11.95 4.44
N ASN A 4 -18.37 -11.47 4.79
CA ASN A 4 -19.31 -10.87 3.84
C ASN A 4 -19.09 -9.36 3.81
N LYS A 5 -18.64 -8.85 2.66
CA LYS A 5 -18.29 -7.45 2.43
C LYS A 5 -18.84 -7.03 1.07
N PRO A 6 -19.40 -5.81 0.93
CA PRO A 6 -19.84 -5.32 -0.37
C PRO A 6 -18.66 -5.23 -1.33
N LEU A 7 -18.93 -5.38 -2.63
CA LEU A 7 -17.89 -5.41 -3.68
C LEU A 7 -17.00 -4.17 -3.65
N ALA A 8 -17.60 -2.98 -3.51
CA ALA A 8 -16.88 -1.72 -3.45
C ALA A 8 -15.82 -1.71 -2.33
N PHE A 9 -16.14 -2.29 -1.18
CA PHE A 9 -15.21 -2.38 -0.06
C PHE A 9 -14.08 -3.37 -0.34
N LYS A 10 -14.37 -4.51 -0.97
CA LYS A 10 -13.33 -5.47 -1.40
C LYS A 10 -12.34 -4.84 -2.39
N LEU A 11 -12.81 -4.04 -3.34
CA LEU A 11 -11.96 -3.33 -4.30
C LEU A 11 -11.05 -2.29 -3.62
N ARG A 12 -11.59 -1.53 -2.67
CA ARG A 12 -10.79 -0.59 -1.85
C ARG A 12 -9.70 -1.31 -1.07
N LEU A 13 -10.02 -2.45 -0.45
CA LEU A 13 -9.04 -3.29 0.24
C LEU A 13 -7.96 -3.83 -0.72
N ALA A 14 -8.35 -4.34 -1.88
CA ALA A 14 -7.41 -4.85 -2.90
C ALA A 14 -6.48 -3.74 -3.40
N LYS A 15 -7.01 -2.53 -3.67
CA LYS A 15 -6.21 -1.34 -4.01
C LYS A 15 -5.25 -0.99 -2.88
N ALA A 16 -5.72 -0.95 -1.64
CA ALA A 16 -4.89 -0.66 -0.48
C ALA A 16 -3.77 -1.69 -0.28
N GLY A 17 -4.03 -2.97 -0.56
CA GLY A 17 -3.04 -4.04 -0.54
C GLY A 17 -1.95 -3.84 -1.60
N ARG A 18 -2.34 -3.55 -2.85
CA ARG A 18 -1.38 -3.27 -3.95
C ARG A 18 -0.52 -2.04 -3.69
N GLN A 19 -1.08 -0.99 -3.12
CA GLN A 19 -0.36 0.27 -2.81
C GLN A 19 0.68 0.16 -1.69
N LYS A 20 0.68 -0.91 -0.90
CA LYS A 20 1.66 -1.13 0.19
C LYS A 20 3.05 -1.49 -0.34
N LYS A 21 3.19 -1.84 -1.62
CA LYS A 21 4.48 -2.26 -2.19
C LYS A 21 5.53 -1.14 -2.08
N GLY A 22 6.78 -1.54 -1.82
CA GLY A 22 7.93 -0.64 -1.78
C GLY A 22 8.27 -0.06 -3.15
N VAL A 23 9.14 0.95 -3.17
CA VAL A 23 9.65 1.52 -4.41
C VAL A 23 10.54 0.47 -5.10
N PRO A 24 10.34 0.15 -6.38
CA PRO A 24 11.20 -0.76 -7.13
C PRO A 24 12.66 -0.31 -7.18
N ALA A 25 13.58 -1.26 -7.17
CA ALA A 25 15.02 -1.00 -7.17
C ALA A 25 15.47 -0.18 -8.39
N TRP A 26 14.93 -0.46 -9.58
CA TRP A 26 15.29 0.28 -10.79
C TRP A 26 14.87 1.76 -10.74
N ILE A 27 13.81 2.10 -9.99
CA ILE A 27 13.40 3.51 -9.79
C ILE A 27 14.40 4.20 -8.85
N MET A 28 14.86 3.51 -7.81
CA MET A 28 15.89 4.03 -6.92
C MET A 28 17.18 4.30 -7.70
N ALA A 29 17.60 3.37 -8.58
CA ALA A 29 18.75 3.57 -9.46
C ALA A 29 18.57 4.75 -10.41
N LYS A 30 17.42 4.83 -11.11
CA LYS A 30 17.09 5.93 -12.04
C LYS A 30 17.08 7.30 -11.37
N THR A 31 16.70 7.36 -10.09
CA THR A 31 16.58 8.62 -9.34
C THR A 31 17.82 8.93 -8.49
N LEU A 32 18.94 8.21 -8.68
CA LEU A 32 20.15 8.33 -7.86
C LEU A 32 19.84 8.25 -6.36
N GLY A 33 18.85 7.42 -6.01
CA GLY A 33 18.40 7.23 -4.65
C GLY A 33 17.63 8.40 -4.06
N ARG A 34 17.10 9.35 -4.85
CA ARG A 34 16.23 10.43 -4.34
C ARG A 34 14.86 9.89 -3.91
N VAL A 35 14.33 8.87 -4.60
CA VAL A 35 13.03 8.26 -4.29
C VAL A 35 13.25 6.89 -3.65
N ARG A 36 13.42 6.84 -2.32
CA ARG A 36 13.69 5.59 -1.57
C ARG A 36 12.46 4.91 -0.99
N SER A 37 11.41 5.67 -0.71
CA SER A 37 10.23 5.13 -0.02
C SER A 37 8.97 5.95 -0.32
N SER A 38 7.81 5.28 -0.21
CA SER A 38 6.51 5.92 -0.34
C SER A 38 5.81 6.00 1.02
N PRO A 39 5.09 7.08 1.34
CA PRO A 39 4.27 7.16 2.56
C PRO A 39 3.27 6.01 2.68
N LYS A 40 2.78 5.49 1.53
CA LYS A 40 1.81 4.39 1.49
C LYS A 40 2.46 3.01 1.68
N SER A 41 3.74 2.85 1.34
CA SER A 41 4.44 1.57 1.47
C SER A 41 4.76 1.22 2.93
N ARG A 42 4.93 2.25 3.77
CA ARG A 42 5.22 2.10 5.20
C ARG A 42 4.00 1.73 6.07
N ARG A 43 2.81 1.54 5.48
CA ARG A 43 1.60 1.23 6.25
C ARG A 43 1.63 -0.21 6.77
N ASN A 44 1.52 -0.36 8.09
CA ASN A 44 1.31 -1.65 8.77
C ASN A 44 -0.13 -1.74 9.31
N TRP A 45 -0.76 -2.91 9.18
CA TRP A 45 -2.11 -3.18 9.68
C TRP A 45 -2.21 -3.15 11.20
N ARG A 46 -1.10 -3.35 11.92
CA ARG A 46 -1.04 -3.22 13.38
C ARG A 46 -1.08 -1.76 13.81
N SER A 47 -0.24 -0.91 13.22
CA SER A 47 -0.05 0.48 13.65
C SER A 47 -1.00 1.49 13.00
N ARG A 48 -1.44 1.28 11.76
CA ARG A 48 -2.32 2.21 11.03
C ARG A 48 -3.47 1.47 10.36
N LYS A 49 -4.69 1.69 10.87
CA LYS A 49 -5.91 1.07 10.34
C LYS A 49 -6.41 1.77 9.08
N LEU A 50 -7.03 1.00 8.19
CA LEU A 50 -7.74 1.53 7.03
C LEU A 50 -9.10 2.05 7.49
N LYS A 51 -9.47 3.25 7.03
CA LYS A 51 -10.81 3.78 7.24
C LYS A 51 -11.80 3.01 6.35
N PRO A 52 -12.95 2.59 6.88
CA PRO A 52 -13.97 1.90 6.12
C PRO A 52 -14.56 2.77 4.98
#